data_AF-A0A202DDA7-F1
#
_entry.id   AF-A0A202DDA7-F1
#
_cell.length_a   1.000
_cell.length_b   1.000
_cell.length_c   1.000
_cell.angle_alpha   90.00
_cell.angle_beta   90.00
_cell.angle_gamma   90.00
#
_symmetry.space_group_name_H-M   'P 1'
#
loop_
_entity.id
_entity.type
_entity.pdbx_description
1 polymer ?
#
loop_
_entity_poly.entity_id
_entity_poly.type
_entity_poly.pdbx_seq_one_letter_code
_entity_poly.pdbx_strand_id
1 'polypeptide(L)'
;MKLTEKDKLFIERLKELVDENTLWIERVLTPPGHFILRGNYGAHVARQFGLTRQGVRWRFWRLFNEIYVSAYESILFIERTFGTQLRSGAMDIARQRFQTRQQMLKDPFFKEVNPYRGSNKDRDQPSAHKDDIRTG
;
A
#
# COMPACT_ATOMS: atom_id res chain seq x y z
N MET A 1 -3.36 10.15 -0.21
CA MET A 1 -2.12 9.33 -0.11
C MET A 1 -1.61 8.99 -1.50
N LYS A 2 -0.30 8.96 -1.71
CA LYS A 2 0.32 8.56 -2.99
C LYS A 2 0.98 7.20 -2.80
N LEU A 3 0.76 6.28 -3.73
CA LEU A 3 1.42 4.97 -3.73
C LEU A 3 2.91 5.15 -4.01
N THR A 4 3.76 4.48 -3.23
CA THR A 4 5.21 4.43 -3.48
C THR A 4 5.53 3.42 -4.58
N GLU A 5 6.73 3.47 -5.18
CA GLU A 5 7.18 2.43 -6.13
C GLU A 5 7.12 1.02 -5.53
N LYS A 6 7.44 0.89 -4.24
CA LYS A 6 7.34 -0.39 -3.50
C LYS A 6 5.89 -0.87 -3.35
N ASP A 7 4.93 0.04 -3.32
CA ASP A 7 3.51 -0.28 -3.26
C ASP A 7 3.01 -0.71 -4.64
N LYS A 8 3.39 0.01 -5.70
CA LYS A 8 3.05 -0.33 -7.09
C LYS A 8 3.56 -1.72 -7.47
N LEU A 9 4.85 -1.97 -7.24
CA LEU A 9 5.48 -3.27 -7.51
C LEU A 9 4.84 -4.40 -6.67
N PHE A 10 4.43 -4.11 -5.44
CA PHE A 10 3.71 -5.08 -4.63
C PHE A 10 2.35 -5.43 -5.24
N ILE A 11 1.59 -4.45 -5.74
CA ILE A 11 0.30 -4.68 -6.39
C ILE A 11 0.48 -5.49 -7.68
N GLU A 12 1.49 -5.17 -8.50
CA GLU A 12 1.79 -5.91 -9.74
C GLU A 12 2.09 -7.38 -9.45
N ARG A 13 3.01 -7.67 -8.53
CA ARG A 13 3.33 -9.06 -8.13
C ARG A 13 2.15 -9.76 -7.47
N LEU A 14 1.39 -9.05 -6.63
CA LEU A 14 0.20 -9.61 -6.00
C LEU A 14 -0.84 -10.03 -7.06
N LYS A 15 -1.00 -9.22 -8.12
CA LYS A 15 -1.89 -9.54 -9.22
C LYS A 15 -1.48 -10.85 -9.91
N GLU A 16 -0.20 -11.04 -10.22
CA GLU A 16 0.30 -12.29 -10.82
C GLU A 16 -0.08 -13.51 -9.97
N LEU A 17 0.12 -13.43 -8.65
CA LEU A 17 -0.19 -14.54 -7.73
C LEU A 17 -1.69 -14.79 -7.55
N VAL A 18 -2.51 -13.75 -7.71
CA VAL A 18 -3.96 -13.89 -7.70
C VAL A 18 -4.45 -14.52 -9.02
N ASP A 19 -3.88 -14.09 -10.15
CA ASP A 19 -4.22 -14.65 -11.47
C ASP A 19 -3.80 -16.13 -11.56
N GLU A 20 -2.71 -16.52 -10.90
CA GLU A 20 -2.26 -17.92 -10.74
C GLU A 20 -3.09 -18.73 -9.72
N ASN A 21 -4.04 -18.11 -9.01
CA ASN A 21 -4.78 -18.68 -7.87
C ASN A 21 -3.89 -19.18 -6.71
N THR A 22 -2.62 -18.74 -6.66
CA THR A 22 -1.70 -19.02 -5.54
C THR A 22 -2.13 -18.27 -4.29
N LEU A 23 -2.67 -17.07 -4.48
CA LEU A 23 -3.25 -16.22 -3.45
C LEU A 23 -4.66 -15.78 -3.87
N TRP A 24 -5.51 -15.44 -2.90
CA TRP A 24 -6.79 -14.78 -3.19
C TRP A 24 -7.11 -13.76 -2.12
N ILE A 25 -7.94 -12.77 -2.49
CA ILE A 25 -8.40 -11.75 -1.57
C ILE A 25 -9.78 -12.14 -1.07
N GLU A 26 -9.93 -12.23 0.24
CA GLU A 26 -11.20 -12.51 0.90
C GLU A 26 -11.67 -11.27 1.65
N ARG A 27 -12.97 -11.01 1.59
CA ARG A 27 -13.61 -9.97 2.40
C ARG A 27 -14.14 -10.58 3.69
N VAL A 28 -13.65 -10.09 4.82
CA VAL A 28 -14.22 -10.36 6.15
C VAL A 28 -15.40 -9.43 6.37
N LEU A 29 -16.57 -10.01 6.66
CA LEU A 29 -17.83 -9.27 6.81
C LEU A 29 -18.08 -8.77 8.24
N THR A 30 -17.37 -9.30 9.24
CA THR A 30 -17.51 -8.88 10.64
C THR A 30 -17.16 -7.40 10.78
N PRO A 31 -18.07 -6.55 11.26
CA PRO A 31 -17.79 -5.13 11.40
C PRO A 31 -16.65 -4.84 12.40
N PRO A 32 -15.71 -3.94 12.07
CA PRO A 32 -15.54 -3.29 10.76
C PRO A 32 -15.02 -4.28 9.71
N GLY A 33 -15.75 -4.36 8.59
CA GLY A 33 -15.39 -5.26 7.49
C GLY A 33 -14.06 -4.85 6.86
N HIS A 34 -13.26 -5.83 6.47
CA HIS A 34 -11.92 -5.59 5.93
C HIS A 34 -11.52 -6.70 4.96
N PHE A 35 -10.54 -6.41 4.11
CA PHE A 35 -9.93 -7.40 3.24
C PHE A 35 -8.79 -8.12 3.96
N ILE A 36 -8.68 -9.40 3.69
CA ILE A 36 -7.53 -10.21 4.04
C ILE A 36 -7.02 -10.89 2.78
N LEU A 37 -5.72 -11.08 2.74
CA LEU A 37 -5.11 -11.97 1.77
C LEU A 37 -5.25 -13.40 2.32
N ARG A 38 -5.35 -14.37 1.43
CA ARG A 38 -5.40 -15.81 1.72
C ARG A 38 -4.55 -16.56 0.71
N GLY A 39 -4.27 -17.83 1.01
CA GLY A 39 -3.48 -18.72 0.15
C GLY A 39 -2.24 -19.25 0.84
N ASN A 40 -1.37 -19.86 0.04
CA ASN A 40 -0.25 -20.62 0.58
C ASN A 40 0.92 -19.71 0.98
N TYR A 41 0.83 -19.13 2.18
CA TYR A 41 1.82 -18.23 2.80
C TYR A 41 3.18 -18.86 3.15
N GLY A 42 3.55 -19.97 2.52
CA GLY A 42 4.84 -20.62 2.73
C GLY A 42 6.03 -19.74 2.31
N ALA A 43 7.23 -20.31 2.33
CA ALA A 43 8.46 -19.62 1.93
C ALA A 43 8.42 -19.08 0.48
N HIS A 44 7.55 -19.61 -0.37
CA HIS A 44 7.39 -19.23 -1.77
C HIS A 44 6.95 -17.76 -1.94
N VAL A 45 5.90 -17.35 -1.22
CA VAL A 45 5.36 -15.98 -1.27
C VAL A 45 6.37 -14.96 -0.77
N ALA A 46 7.08 -15.28 0.32
CA ALA A 46 8.13 -14.43 0.86
C ALA A 46 9.27 -14.21 -0.16
N ARG A 47 9.65 -15.26 -0.91
CA ARG A 47 10.68 -15.18 -1.95
C ARG A 47 10.25 -14.31 -3.14
N GLN A 48 9.01 -14.42 -3.59
CA GLN A 48 8.49 -13.62 -4.72
C GLN A 48 8.36 -12.13 -4.37
N PHE A 49 7.91 -11.81 -3.15
CA PHE A 49 7.83 -10.41 -2.72
C PHE A 49 9.17 -9.83 -2.26
N GLY A 50 10.15 -10.67 -1.91
CA GLY A 50 11.38 -10.24 -1.23
C GLY A 50 11.10 -9.64 0.15
N LEU A 51 10.03 -10.11 0.81
CA LEU A 51 9.54 -9.60 2.10
C LEU A 51 9.23 -10.76 3.03
N THR A 52 9.30 -10.52 4.35
CA THR A 52 8.79 -11.49 5.32
C THR A 52 7.27 -11.63 5.18
N ARG A 53 6.71 -12.74 5.67
CA ARG A 53 5.25 -12.95 5.71
C ARG A 53 4.50 -11.80 6.40
N GLN A 54 5.06 -11.29 7.50
CA GLN A 54 4.51 -10.13 8.21
C GLN A 54 4.62 -8.85 7.37
N GLY A 55 5.72 -8.65 6.65
CA GLY A 55 5.88 -7.54 5.71
C GLY A 55 4.84 -7.57 4.57
N VAL A 56 4.57 -8.75 4.00
CA VAL A 56 3.51 -8.95 2.99
C VAL A 56 2.14 -8.63 3.57
N ARG A 57 1.82 -9.18 4.75
CA ARG A 57 0.53 -8.93 5.43
C ARG A 57 0.34 -7.44 5.76
N TRP A 58 1.37 -6.79 6.28
CA TRP A 58 1.34 -5.36 6.58
C TRP A 58 1.14 -4.51 5.33
N ARG A 59 1.90 -4.79 4.25
CA ARG A 59 1.77 -4.03 3.00
C ARG A 59 0.40 -4.23 2.36
N PHE A 60 -0.12 -5.46 2.37
CA PHE A 60 -1.48 -5.74 1.93
C PHE A 60 -2.51 -4.93 2.74
N TRP A 61 -2.41 -4.97 4.07
CA TRP A 61 -3.32 -4.24 4.95
C TRP A 61 -3.33 -2.74 4.65
N ARG A 62 -2.14 -2.13 4.56
CA ARG A 62 -1.99 -0.72 4.21
C ARG A 62 -2.64 -0.38 2.87
N LEU A 63 -2.42 -1.19 1.83
CA LEU A 63 -2.91 -0.88 0.50
C LEU A 63 -4.42 -1.06 0.36
N PHE A 64 -4.95 -2.19 0.82
CA PHE A 64 -6.33 -2.57 0.58
C PHE A 64 -7.29 -2.05 1.66
N ASN A 65 -6.85 -1.94 2.91
CA ASN A 65 -7.71 -1.47 4.00
C ASN A 65 -7.45 -0.01 4.37
N GLU A 66 -6.19 0.41 4.50
CA GLU A 66 -5.93 1.81 4.90
C GLU A 66 -6.03 2.79 3.74
N ILE A 67 -5.57 2.43 2.53
CA ILE A 67 -5.57 3.36 1.38
C ILE A 67 -6.84 3.20 0.56
N TYR A 68 -7.13 1.98 0.09
CA TYR A 68 -8.23 1.74 -0.84
C TYR A 68 -9.61 1.96 -0.19
N VAL A 69 -9.89 1.32 0.96
CA VAL A 69 -11.17 1.52 1.66
C VAL A 69 -11.34 2.97 2.12
N SER A 70 -10.33 3.60 2.74
CA SER A 70 -10.44 5.02 3.16
C SER A 70 -10.70 5.99 2.00
N ALA A 71 -10.23 5.67 0.78
CA ALA A 71 -10.57 6.45 -0.41
C ALA A 71 -12.07 6.36 -0.71
N TYR A 72 -12.69 5.18 -0.60
CA TYR A 72 -14.14 5.03 -0.73
C TYR A 72 -14.91 5.71 0.40
N GLU A 73 -14.41 5.68 1.64
CA GLU A 73 -15.06 6.40 2.74
C GLU A 73 -15.08 7.92 2.47
N SER A 74 -13.98 8.46 1.96
CA SER A 74 -13.89 9.88 1.56
C SER A 74 -14.86 10.20 0.42
N ILE A 75 -14.92 9.35 -0.61
CA ILE A 75 -15.88 9.51 -1.72
C ILE A 75 -17.31 9.46 -1.20
N LEU A 76 -17.64 8.47 -0.37
CA LEU A 76 -18.97 8.28 0.19
C LEU A 76 -19.41 9.50 1.01
N PHE A 77 -18.50 10.07 1.80
CA PHE A 77 -18.80 11.28 2.58
C PHE A 77 -19.12 12.49 1.69
N ILE A 78 -18.30 12.72 0.65
CA ILE A 78 -18.52 13.80 -0.32
C ILE A 78 -19.83 13.59 -1.07
N GLU A 79 -20.07 12.38 -1.59
CA GLU A 79 -21.25 12.07 -2.39
C GLU A 79 -22.54 12.03 -1.57
N ARG A 80 -22.47 11.69 -0.28
CA ARG A 80 -23.61 11.83 0.63
C ARG A 80 -24.01 13.29 0.83
N THR A 81 -23.05 14.21 0.77
CA THR A 81 -23.28 15.64 1.02
C THR A 81 -23.72 16.38 -0.25
N PHE A 82 -23.05 16.11 -1.37
CA PHE A 82 -23.27 16.85 -2.60
C PHE A 82 -24.10 16.08 -3.63
N GLY A 83 -24.26 14.76 -3.50
CA GLY A 83 -24.76 13.91 -4.57
C GLY A 83 -23.63 13.43 -5.50
N THR A 84 -23.98 12.71 -6.57
CA THR A 84 -23.02 12.03 -7.45
C THR A 84 -22.65 12.83 -8.70
N GLN A 85 -23.15 14.04 -8.89
CA GLN A 85 -22.94 14.84 -10.10
C GLN A 85 -21.47 15.22 -10.33
N LEU A 86 -20.65 15.26 -9.28
CA LEU A 86 -19.21 15.54 -9.39
C LEU A 86 -18.39 14.31 -9.82
N ARG A 87 -18.97 13.10 -9.80
CA ARG A 87 -18.24 11.84 -10.00
C ARG A 87 -17.58 11.77 -11.37
N SER A 88 -18.29 12.13 -12.44
CA SER A 88 -17.72 12.10 -13.80
C SER A 88 -16.50 13.01 -13.90
N GLY A 89 -16.65 14.28 -13.49
CA GLY A 89 -15.55 15.24 -13.51
C GLY A 89 -14.37 14.82 -12.64
N ALA A 90 -14.63 14.26 -11.45
CA ALA A 90 -13.58 13.74 -10.57
C ALA A 90 -12.80 12.58 -11.22
N MET A 91 -13.49 11.67 -11.92
CA MET A 91 -12.87 10.55 -12.64
C MET A 91 -12.03 11.04 -13.82
N ASP A 92 -12.50 12.04 -14.56
CA ASP A 92 -11.75 12.62 -15.69
C ASP A 92 -10.47 13.31 -15.19
N ILE A 93 -10.57 14.13 -14.13
CA ILE A 93 -9.41 14.76 -13.50
C ILE A 93 -8.43 13.71 -12.97
N ALA A 94 -8.92 12.64 -12.34
CA ALA A 94 -8.08 11.56 -11.82
C ALA A 94 -7.34 10.84 -12.96
N ARG A 95 -8.01 10.54 -14.07
CA ARG A 95 -7.43 9.92 -15.27
C ARG A 95 -6.36 10.81 -15.90
N GLN A 96 -6.67 12.10 -16.09
CA GLN A 96 -5.70 13.08 -16.60
C GLN A 96 -4.45 13.13 -15.72
N ARG A 97 -4.63 13.31 -14.40
CA ARG A 97 -3.50 13.33 -13.45
C ARG A 97 -2.67 12.05 -13.47
N PHE A 98 -3.31 10.89 -13.66
CA PHE A 98 -2.61 9.63 -13.80
C PHE A 98 -1.80 9.59 -15.10
N GLN A 99 -2.40 9.90 -16.24
CA GLN A 99 -1.74 9.92 -17.55
C GLN A 99 -0.56 10.90 -17.59
N THR A 100 -0.74 12.12 -17.08
CA THR A 100 0.34 13.12 -16.99
C THR A 100 1.50 12.59 -16.15
N ARG A 101 1.23 11.94 -15.01
CA ARG A 101 2.29 11.30 -14.22
C ARG A 101 2.99 10.18 -14.97
N GLN A 102 2.26 9.34 -15.70
CA GLN A 102 2.86 8.27 -16.51
C GLN A 102 3.74 8.83 -17.63
N GLN A 103 3.36 9.95 -18.24
CA GLN A 103 4.19 10.63 -19.24
C GLN A 103 5.46 11.23 -18.61
N MET A 104 5.33 11.89 -17.46
CA MET A 104 6.47 12.44 -16.73
C MET A 104 7.46 11.35 -16.29
N LEU A 105 6.99 10.18 -15.87
CA LEU A 105 7.87 9.06 -15.51
C LEU A 105 8.67 8.50 -16.70
N LYS A 106 8.28 8.80 -17.95
CA LYS A 106 9.05 8.44 -19.16
C LYS A 106 10.14 9.45 -19.50
N ASP A 107 10.09 10.64 -18.91
CA ASP A 107 11.11 11.67 -19.10
C ASP A 107 12.37 11.31 -18.27
N PRO A 108 13.54 11.10 -18.90
CA PRO A 108 14.79 10.75 -18.20
C PRO A 108 15.24 11.78 -17.16
N PHE A 109 14.77 13.04 -17.28
CA PHE A 109 15.14 14.13 -16.38
C PHE A 109 14.14 14.34 -15.25
N PHE A 110 12.98 13.67 -15.29
CA PHE A 110 11.96 13.80 -14.26
C PHE A 110 12.33 12.99 -13.01
N LYS A 111 12.62 13.69 -11.91
CA LYS A 111 12.71 13.09 -10.58
C LYS A 111 11.38 13.25 -9.87
N GLU A 112 10.64 12.15 -9.75
CA GLU A 112 9.42 12.15 -8.95
C GLU A 112 9.77 12.41 -7.47
N VAL A 113 9.49 13.63 -6.98
CA VAL A 113 9.67 13.97 -5.58
C VAL A 113 8.58 13.25 -4.78
N ASN A 114 8.98 12.38 -3.86
CA ASN A 114 8.05 11.79 -2.89
C ASN A 114 7.91 12.77 -1.70
N PRO A 115 6.79 13.51 -1.58
CA PRO A 115 6.62 14.50 -0.51
C PRO A 115 6.49 13.86 0.88
N TYR A 116 6.40 12.53 0.97
CA TYR A 116 6.31 11.76 2.21
C TYR A 116 7.54 10.86 2.43
N ARG A 117 8.63 11.04 1.67
CA ARG A 117 9.93 10.45 2.02
C ARG A 117 10.46 11.20 3.23
N GLY A 118 9.89 10.92 4.40
CA GLY A 118 10.38 11.41 5.68
C GLY A 118 11.88 11.16 5.75
N SER A 119 12.60 12.19 6.15
CA SER A 119 14.02 12.19 6.49
C SER A 119 14.26 11.29 7.70
N ASN A 120 14.08 9.97 7.56
CA ASN A 120 14.36 9.04 8.64
C ASN A 120 15.85 8.68 8.59
N LYS A 121 16.69 9.57 9.14
CA LYS A 121 18.12 9.32 9.36
C LYS A 121 18.42 8.64 10.72
N ASP A 122 17.43 8.46 11.59
CA ASP A 122 17.68 8.12 13.00
C ASP A 122 17.21 6.72 13.43
N ARG A 123 17.27 5.69 12.57
CA ARG A 123 16.93 4.31 12.98
C ARG A 123 18.02 3.26 12.83
N ASP A 124 19.22 3.64 12.38
CA ASP A 124 20.37 2.75 12.34
C ASP A 124 21.37 3.12 13.44
N GLN A 125 21.00 2.90 14.70
CA GLN A 125 21.96 2.60 15.76
C GLN A 125 21.49 1.34 16.50
N PRO A 126 22.27 0.25 16.51
CA PRO A 126 21.94 -0.92 17.32
C PRO A 126 22.06 -0.54 18.80
N SER A 127 20.96 -0.67 19.55
CA SER A 127 20.97 -0.58 21.01
C SER A 127 21.78 -1.77 21.55
N ALA A 128 23.01 -1.48 21.98
CA ALA A 128 23.82 -2.42 22.74
C ALA A 128 23.09 -2.73 24.06
N HIS A 129 22.51 -3.93 24.13
CA HIS A 129 22.13 -4.56 25.40
C HIS A 129 23.42 -4.78 26.19
N LYS A 130 23.59 -4.07 27.30
CA LYS A 130 24.49 -4.47 28.39
C LYS A 130 23.59 -4.81 29.57
N ASP A 131 23.29 -6.10 29.69
CA ASP A 131 23.15 -6.72 31.00
C ASP A 131 24.55 -6.92 31.59
N ASP A 132 24.60 -7.15 32.91
CA ASP A 132 25.76 -7.31 33.82
C ASP A 132 26.25 -6.00 34.51
N ILE A 133 26.37 -5.86 35.84
CA ILE A 133 26.38 -6.77 37.01
C ILE A 133 26.06 -5.94 38.29
N ARG A 134 25.49 -6.63 39.30
CA ARG A 134 25.32 -6.25 40.72
C ARG A 134 26.47 -5.46 41.36
N THR A 135 26.13 -4.41 42.13
CA THR A 135 26.70 -4.15 43.46
C THR A 135 25.83 -3.15 44.24
N GLY A 136 25.56 -3.46 45.52
CA GLY A 136 24.80 -2.65 46.46
C GLY A 136 24.07 -3.52 47.46
#